data_AF-A0A5C8J9G3-F1
#
_entry.id   AF-A0A5C8J9G3-F1
#
_cell.length_a   1.000
_cell.length_b   1.000
_cell.length_c   1.000
_cell.angle_alpha   90.00
_cell.angle_beta   90.00
_cell.angle_gamma   90.00
#
_symmetry.space_group_name_H-M   'P 1'
#
loop_
_entity.id
_entity.type
_entity.pdbx_description
1 polymer ?
#
loop_
_entity_poly.entity_id
_entity_poly.type
_entity_poly.pdbx_seq_one_letter_code
_entity_poly.pdbx_strand_id
1 'polypeptide(L)'
;MLEKYMTENAVRVFALLNLGGENIIASWYSSMILLIASGAAILCFSTDNNYYTEARTRLLNFGWLGFSLIFALLSFDEAGSFHENIGDSAVFSMFGHEAGWILFIILIGLVAVYMAGFVLIRVRSVPAALAPALVGILLFASNPIQEEIEINAMQAISADEIWQRPTWLLVAEEGSEIFGSWCLILSMLVYAAKGSSRLTRSDALSTPGISLNFVLSGRPAIVAIGLGLCLLGGLLTAVLLFAGPPEENAGIPENWFTSALAFVAAGLSLYLATRNKRYKWGYLSLCIFCLGLSVMYGTNIYHTFISLLSIRFGTAIMTITFVVLCALTVFVWKAAHHPFTRAGITGWALLFALTIWFSNPYTAEWGFISLSLLVLSLAGAITQTKSGEEIETPIAPKIYAAA
;
A
#
# COMPACT_ATOMS: atom_id res chain seq x y z
N MET A 1 -0.87 -18.40 37.54
CA MET A 1 -1.39 -17.14 36.96
C MET A 1 -0.40 -16.55 35.94
N LEU A 2 0.87 -16.32 36.32
CA LEU A 2 1.91 -15.82 35.39
C LEU A 2 2.15 -16.77 34.20
N GLU A 3 2.21 -18.08 34.44
CA GLU A 3 2.40 -19.10 33.40
C GLU A 3 1.22 -19.12 32.40
N LYS A 4 -0.02 -19.17 32.88
CA LYS A 4 -1.23 -19.09 32.03
C LYS A 4 -1.23 -17.83 31.14
N TYR A 5 -0.86 -16.68 31.69
CA TYR A 5 -0.78 -15.42 30.95
C TYR A 5 0.34 -15.43 29.89
N MET A 6 1.51 -15.99 30.22
CA MET A 6 2.61 -16.17 29.26
C MET A 6 2.22 -17.12 28.12
N THR A 7 1.49 -18.19 28.42
CA THR A 7 1.02 -19.15 27.41
C THR A 7 -0.02 -18.53 26.48
N GLU A 8 -1.01 -17.81 27.02
CA GLU A 8 -2.03 -17.09 26.22
C GLU A 8 -1.38 -16.03 25.31
N ASN A 9 -0.36 -15.33 25.80
CA ASN A 9 0.35 -14.32 25.03
C ASN A 9 1.23 -14.91 23.93
N ALA A 10 1.93 -16.01 24.23
CA ALA A 10 2.72 -16.72 23.23
C ALA A 10 1.81 -17.23 22.10
N VAL A 11 0.66 -17.83 22.44
CA VAL A 11 -0.33 -18.31 21.45
C VAL A 11 -0.80 -17.18 20.53
N ARG A 12 -1.11 -15.99 21.07
CA ARG A 12 -1.51 -14.83 20.25
C ARG A 12 -0.39 -14.31 19.34
N VAL A 13 0.87 -14.32 19.80
CA VAL A 13 2.01 -13.95 18.94
C VAL A 13 2.22 -14.98 17.83
N PHE A 14 2.09 -16.27 18.12
CA PHE A 14 2.14 -17.32 17.09
C PHE A 14 0.93 -17.27 16.14
N ALA A 15 -0.23 -16.81 16.60
CA ALA A 15 -1.39 -16.61 15.74
C ALA A 15 -1.15 -15.57 14.64
N LEU A 16 -0.27 -14.58 14.86
CA LEU A 16 0.14 -13.62 13.82
C LEU A 16 0.96 -14.25 12.68
N LEU A 17 1.44 -15.48 12.87
CA LEU A 17 2.18 -16.27 11.89
C LEU A 17 1.32 -17.38 11.28
N ASN A 18 0.06 -17.52 11.69
CA ASN A 18 -0.86 -18.49 11.13
C ASN A 18 -1.29 -18.02 9.74
N LEU A 19 -0.80 -18.64 8.67
CA LEU A 19 -1.07 -18.23 7.29
C LEU A 19 -2.56 -18.21 6.91
N GLY A 20 -3.42 -18.97 7.60
CA GLY A 20 -4.85 -19.04 7.29
C GLY A 20 -5.72 -18.18 8.20
N GLY A 21 -5.14 -17.15 8.82
CA GLY A 21 -5.85 -16.22 9.69
C GLY A 21 -5.99 -14.84 9.05
N GLU A 22 -7.00 -14.10 9.47
CA GLU A 22 -7.17 -12.70 9.07
C GLU A 22 -6.40 -11.74 9.97
N ASN A 23 -6.11 -10.54 9.45
CA ASN A 23 -5.38 -9.49 10.17
C ASN A 23 -4.01 -9.95 10.73
N ILE A 24 -3.31 -10.79 9.98
CA ILE A 24 -1.99 -11.33 10.33
C ILE A 24 -0.88 -10.64 9.53
N ILE A 25 0.37 -10.98 9.83
CA ILE A 25 1.52 -10.41 9.11
C ILE A 25 1.48 -10.80 7.62
N ALA A 26 0.99 -12.00 7.28
CA ALA A 26 0.89 -12.46 5.90
C ALA A 26 -0.12 -11.63 5.08
N SER A 27 -1.34 -11.44 5.58
CA SER A 27 -2.34 -10.60 4.90
C SER A 27 -1.94 -9.14 4.83
N TRP A 28 -1.31 -8.58 5.89
CA TRP A 28 -0.68 -7.26 5.80
C TRP A 28 0.36 -7.19 4.67
N TYR A 29 1.23 -8.19 4.56
CA TYR A 29 2.29 -8.23 3.56
C TYR A 29 1.72 -8.34 2.14
N SER A 30 0.78 -9.25 1.91
CA SER A 30 0.06 -9.40 0.64
C SER A 30 -0.64 -8.10 0.24
N SER A 31 -1.39 -7.51 1.17
CA SER A 31 -2.09 -6.23 0.99
C SER A 31 -1.13 -5.10 0.58
N MET A 32 0.00 -4.94 1.26
CA MET A 32 0.96 -3.88 0.94
C MET A 32 1.73 -4.16 -0.37
N ILE A 33 1.95 -5.43 -0.74
CA ILE A 33 2.50 -5.79 -2.06
C ILE A 33 1.53 -5.37 -3.17
N LEU A 34 0.25 -5.66 -3.04
CA LEU A 34 -0.77 -5.25 -4.00
C LEU A 34 -0.82 -3.71 -4.11
N LEU A 35 -0.66 -2.99 -2.99
CA LEU A 35 -0.52 -1.54 -3.02
C LEU A 35 0.74 -1.07 -3.77
N ILE A 36 1.88 -1.78 -3.64
CA ILE A 36 3.08 -1.53 -4.45
C ILE A 36 2.79 -1.77 -5.94
N ALA A 37 2.09 -2.86 -6.29
CA ALA A 37 1.70 -3.14 -7.67
C ALA A 37 0.84 -2.01 -8.25
N SER A 38 -0.09 -1.47 -7.45
CA SER A 38 -0.87 -0.29 -7.81
C SER A 38 0.03 0.93 -8.09
N GLY A 39 0.99 1.21 -7.20
CA GLY A 39 1.96 2.29 -7.38
C GLY A 39 2.85 2.10 -8.62
N ALA A 40 3.27 0.87 -8.91
CA ALA A 40 4.04 0.53 -10.11
C ALA A 40 3.22 0.76 -11.40
N ALA A 41 1.92 0.48 -11.37
CA ALA A 41 1.03 0.78 -12.50
C ALA A 41 0.90 2.30 -12.72
N ILE A 42 0.77 3.11 -11.65
CA ILE A 42 0.79 4.58 -11.75
C ILE A 42 2.12 5.08 -12.34
N LEU A 43 3.24 4.47 -11.95
CA LEU A 43 4.55 4.77 -12.53
C LEU A 43 4.58 4.50 -14.04
N CYS A 44 4.04 3.36 -14.50
CA CYS A 44 3.89 3.07 -15.92
C CYS A 44 2.99 4.08 -16.63
N PHE A 45 1.85 4.45 -16.04
CA PHE A 45 0.97 5.50 -16.56
C PHE A 45 1.71 6.82 -16.77
N SER A 46 2.45 7.27 -15.75
CA SER A 46 3.22 8.51 -15.79
C SER A 46 4.31 8.45 -16.86
N THR A 47 5.01 7.32 -16.97
CA THR A 47 6.07 7.12 -17.98
C THR A 47 5.50 7.18 -19.39
N ASP A 48 4.38 6.50 -19.62
CA ASP A 48 3.74 6.43 -20.93
C ASP A 48 3.09 7.75 -21.35
N ASN A 49 2.51 8.51 -20.41
CA ASN A 49 1.89 9.80 -20.71
C ASN A 49 2.93 10.88 -21.06
N ASN A 50 4.17 10.71 -20.61
CA ASN A 50 5.28 11.57 -21.01
C ASN A 50 5.88 11.16 -22.37
N TYR A 51 5.77 9.88 -22.75
CA TYR A 51 6.37 9.35 -23.98
C TYR A 51 5.46 9.44 -25.20
N TYR A 52 4.18 9.07 -25.06
CA TYR A 52 3.25 9.02 -26.19
C TYR A 52 2.44 10.32 -26.31
N THR A 53 2.54 10.99 -27.46
CA THR A 53 1.83 12.25 -27.74
C THR A 53 0.52 12.06 -28.48
N GLU A 54 0.41 11.01 -29.29
CA GLU A 54 -0.78 10.69 -30.08
C GLU A 54 -2.01 10.39 -29.21
N ALA A 55 -3.14 11.05 -29.49
CA ALA A 55 -4.35 10.97 -28.66
C ALA A 55 -4.86 9.54 -28.45
N ARG A 56 -4.91 8.73 -29.53
CA ARG A 56 -5.36 7.33 -29.45
C ARG A 56 -4.44 6.49 -28.55
N THR A 57 -3.13 6.70 -28.66
CA THR A 57 -2.14 5.97 -27.87
C THR A 57 -2.15 6.42 -26.42
N ARG A 58 -2.43 7.70 -26.16
CA ARG A 58 -2.65 8.24 -24.81
C ARG A 58 -3.90 7.70 -24.14
N LEU A 59 -4.98 7.47 -24.89
CA LEU A 59 -6.17 6.82 -24.34
C LEU A 59 -5.85 5.42 -23.81
N LEU A 60 -5.00 4.66 -24.51
CA LEU A 60 -4.54 3.36 -24.03
C LEU A 60 -3.74 3.45 -22.72
N ASN A 61 -3.09 4.58 -22.42
CA ASN A 61 -2.33 4.72 -21.17
C ASN A 61 -3.24 4.56 -19.94
N PHE A 62 -4.51 4.94 -20.04
CA PHE A 62 -5.49 4.79 -18.95
C PHE A 62 -5.68 3.33 -18.52
N GLY A 63 -5.29 2.35 -19.33
CA GLY A 63 -5.26 0.96 -18.88
C GLY A 63 -4.34 0.73 -17.67
N TRP A 64 -3.26 1.50 -17.54
CA TRP A 64 -2.43 1.48 -16.33
C TRP A 64 -3.16 1.99 -15.08
N LEU A 65 -4.09 2.95 -15.24
CA LEU A 65 -4.93 3.39 -14.12
C LEU A 65 -5.97 2.33 -13.75
N GLY A 66 -6.46 1.55 -14.74
CA GLY A 66 -7.27 0.37 -14.47
C GLY A 66 -6.52 -0.68 -13.65
N PHE A 67 -5.27 -1.00 -14.01
CA PHE A 67 -4.39 -1.86 -13.20
C PHE A 67 -4.20 -1.31 -11.78
N SER A 68 -3.93 -0.01 -11.65
CA SER A 68 -3.77 0.64 -10.36
C SER A 68 -5.02 0.50 -9.49
N LEU A 69 -6.21 0.70 -10.06
CA LEU A 69 -7.47 0.54 -9.35
C LEU A 69 -7.69 -0.91 -8.93
N ILE A 70 -7.51 -1.88 -9.83
CA ILE A 70 -7.67 -3.31 -9.54
C ILE A 70 -6.77 -3.72 -8.37
N PHE A 71 -5.47 -3.42 -8.42
CA PHE A 71 -4.56 -3.81 -7.34
C PHE A 71 -4.81 -3.04 -6.04
N ALA A 72 -5.30 -1.80 -6.10
CA ALA A 72 -5.69 -1.07 -4.89
C ALA A 72 -6.94 -1.68 -4.25
N LEU A 73 -7.90 -2.15 -5.05
CA LEU A 73 -9.10 -2.85 -4.56
C LEU A 73 -8.73 -4.23 -4.00
N LEU A 74 -7.86 -4.99 -4.67
CA LEU A 74 -7.34 -6.26 -4.13
C LEU A 74 -6.55 -6.03 -2.84
N SER A 75 -5.74 -4.97 -2.76
CA SER A 75 -5.03 -4.59 -1.53
C SER A 75 -5.99 -4.32 -0.38
N PHE A 76 -7.10 -3.62 -0.65
CA PHE A 76 -8.13 -3.33 0.34
C PHE A 76 -8.89 -4.58 0.74
N ASP A 77 -9.23 -5.42 -0.24
CA ASP A 77 -9.91 -6.69 -0.05
C ASP A 77 -9.08 -7.66 0.80
N GLU A 78 -7.78 -7.81 0.53
CA GLU A 78 -6.86 -8.64 1.31
C GLU A 78 -6.79 -8.28 2.81
N ALA A 79 -7.00 -7.01 3.16
CA ALA A 79 -7.02 -6.58 4.56
C ALA A 79 -8.43 -6.61 5.17
N GLY A 80 -9.47 -6.58 4.34
CA GLY A 80 -10.87 -6.52 4.74
C GLY A 80 -11.62 -7.86 4.62
N SER A 81 -11.04 -8.82 3.90
CA SER A 81 -11.62 -10.10 3.52
C SER A 81 -13.04 -9.99 2.95
N PHE A 82 -13.25 -9.07 1.99
CA PHE A 82 -14.59 -8.85 1.44
C PHE A 82 -15.01 -9.95 0.47
N HIS A 83 -14.07 -10.52 -0.28
CA HIS A 83 -14.36 -11.56 -1.26
C HIS A 83 -14.93 -12.83 -0.62
N GLU A 84 -14.59 -13.14 0.63
CA GLU A 84 -15.20 -14.25 1.39
C GLU A 84 -16.72 -14.07 1.57
N ASN A 85 -17.15 -12.82 1.71
CA ASN A 85 -18.54 -12.46 2.00
C ASN A 85 -19.28 -11.91 0.78
N ILE A 86 -18.65 -11.87 -0.39
CA ILE A 86 -19.18 -11.10 -1.51
C ILE A 86 -20.44 -11.73 -2.11
N GLY A 87 -20.54 -13.06 -2.11
CA GLY A 87 -21.73 -13.80 -2.54
C GLY A 87 -22.97 -13.50 -1.70
N ASP A 88 -22.76 -13.21 -0.41
CA ASP A 88 -23.82 -12.89 0.56
C ASP A 88 -24.06 -11.38 0.72
N SER A 89 -23.22 -10.55 0.08
CA SER A 89 -23.41 -9.10 0.10
C SER A 89 -24.76 -8.69 -0.48
N ALA A 90 -25.27 -7.54 -0.05
CA ALA A 90 -26.56 -7.01 -0.49
C ALA A 90 -26.68 -6.82 -2.02
N VAL A 91 -25.55 -6.69 -2.74
CA VAL A 91 -25.53 -6.51 -4.20
C VAL A 91 -25.72 -7.84 -4.92
N PHE A 92 -25.00 -8.87 -4.50
CA PHE A 92 -25.01 -10.19 -5.16
C PHE A 92 -26.17 -11.07 -4.68
N SER A 93 -26.58 -10.94 -3.41
CA SER A 93 -27.73 -11.69 -2.86
C SER A 93 -29.06 -11.35 -3.55
N MET A 94 -29.18 -10.19 -4.22
CA MET A 94 -30.36 -9.87 -5.06
C MET A 94 -30.57 -10.86 -6.20
N PHE A 95 -29.51 -11.55 -6.65
CA PHE A 95 -29.57 -12.53 -7.72
C PHE A 95 -29.75 -13.97 -7.20
N GLY A 96 -29.72 -14.17 -5.88
CA GLY A 96 -29.65 -15.47 -5.22
C GLY A 96 -28.20 -15.91 -4.99
N HIS A 97 -27.95 -16.68 -3.93
CA HIS A 97 -26.60 -17.04 -3.46
C HIS A 97 -25.73 -17.69 -4.55
N GLU A 98 -26.21 -18.74 -5.21
CA GLU A 98 -25.47 -19.43 -6.28
C GLU A 98 -25.18 -18.51 -7.49
N ALA A 99 -26.17 -17.73 -7.91
CA ALA A 99 -26.01 -16.81 -9.04
C ALA A 99 -25.05 -15.66 -8.70
N GLY A 100 -25.03 -15.21 -7.43
CA GLY A 100 -24.10 -14.22 -6.91
C GLY A 100 -22.64 -14.66 -7.07
N TRP A 101 -22.33 -15.89 -6.65
CA TRP A 101 -20.99 -16.48 -6.81
C TRP A 101 -20.60 -16.66 -8.28
N ILE A 102 -21.51 -17.11 -9.14
CA ILE A 102 -21.25 -17.22 -10.59
C ILE A 102 -20.91 -15.85 -11.19
N LEU A 103 -21.67 -14.80 -10.84
CA LEU A 103 -21.40 -13.43 -11.31
C LEU A 103 -20.04 -12.93 -10.83
N PHE A 104 -19.65 -13.25 -9.60
CA PHE A 104 -18.34 -12.90 -9.06
C PHE A 104 -17.20 -13.59 -9.82
N ILE A 105 -17.31 -14.89 -10.11
CA ILE A 105 -16.32 -15.63 -10.91
C ILE A 105 -16.20 -15.04 -12.32
N ILE A 106 -17.33 -14.67 -12.95
CA ILE A 106 -17.33 -14.00 -14.25
C ILE A 106 -16.58 -12.66 -14.17
N LEU A 107 -16.78 -11.88 -13.11
CA LEU A 107 -16.07 -10.62 -12.90
C LEU A 107 -14.55 -10.84 -12.81
N ILE A 108 -14.08 -11.82 -12.02
CA ILE A 108 -12.66 -12.18 -11.92
C ILE A 108 -12.11 -12.56 -13.31
N GLY A 109 -12.84 -13.41 -14.05
CA GLY A 109 -12.46 -13.81 -15.41
C GLY A 109 -12.34 -12.62 -16.37
N LEU A 110 -13.26 -11.65 -16.30
CA LEU A 110 -13.21 -10.42 -17.10
C LEU A 110 -12.00 -9.55 -16.73
N VAL A 111 -11.66 -9.45 -15.45
CA VAL A 111 -10.45 -8.74 -14.97
C VAL A 111 -9.19 -9.41 -15.52
N ALA A 112 -9.09 -10.74 -15.45
CA ALA A 112 -7.96 -11.48 -16.00
C ALA A 112 -7.80 -11.29 -17.53
N VAL A 113 -8.92 -11.35 -18.28
CA VAL A 113 -8.93 -11.08 -19.73
C VAL A 113 -8.51 -9.65 -20.04
N TYR A 114 -9.00 -8.67 -19.28
CA TYR A 114 -8.59 -7.28 -19.39
C TYR A 114 -7.08 -7.12 -19.18
N MET A 115 -6.54 -7.70 -18.10
CA MET A 115 -5.12 -7.63 -17.78
C MET A 115 -4.26 -8.27 -18.87
N ALA A 116 -4.63 -9.47 -19.33
CA ALA A 116 -3.94 -10.18 -20.41
C ALA A 116 -3.98 -9.37 -21.71
N GLY A 117 -5.16 -8.89 -22.12
CA GLY A 117 -5.33 -8.09 -23.32
C GLY A 117 -4.51 -6.81 -23.28
N PHE A 118 -4.54 -6.09 -22.16
CA PHE A 118 -3.76 -4.87 -21.98
C PHE A 118 -2.25 -5.14 -22.05
N VAL A 119 -1.76 -6.15 -21.33
CA VAL A 119 -0.35 -6.56 -21.35
C VAL A 119 0.11 -6.96 -22.76
N LEU A 120 -0.69 -7.76 -23.47
CA LEU A 120 -0.39 -8.18 -24.84
C LEU A 120 -0.36 -7.00 -25.81
N ILE A 121 -1.21 -6.00 -25.65
CA ILE A 121 -1.20 -4.80 -26.49
C ILE A 121 -0.01 -3.91 -26.14
N ARG A 122 0.21 -3.68 -24.84
CA ARG A 122 1.06 -2.58 -24.35
C ARG A 122 2.49 -3.01 -24.03
N VAL A 123 2.64 -4.13 -23.35
CA VAL A 123 3.91 -4.62 -22.81
C VAL A 123 4.66 -5.49 -23.82
N ARG A 124 4.02 -6.00 -24.88
CA ARG A 124 4.65 -6.86 -25.91
C ARG A 124 5.92 -6.29 -26.56
N SER A 125 6.06 -4.96 -26.60
CA SER A 125 7.27 -4.31 -27.15
C SER A 125 8.50 -4.44 -26.24
N VAL A 126 8.32 -4.98 -25.03
CA VAL A 126 9.34 -5.24 -24.03
C VAL A 126 9.25 -6.71 -23.59
N PRO A 127 9.86 -7.65 -24.34
CA PRO A 127 9.75 -9.09 -24.05
C PRO A 127 10.14 -9.48 -22.61
N ALA A 128 11.15 -8.80 -22.05
CA ALA A 128 11.60 -9.01 -20.67
C ALA A 128 10.55 -8.64 -19.60
N ALA A 129 9.60 -7.76 -19.92
CA ALA A 129 8.46 -7.44 -19.05
C ALA A 129 7.26 -8.35 -19.37
N LEU A 130 7.11 -8.79 -20.62
CA LEU A 130 5.96 -9.59 -21.04
C LEU A 130 5.89 -10.93 -20.31
N ALA A 131 6.99 -11.68 -20.25
CA ALA A 131 7.03 -13.00 -19.61
C ALA A 131 6.57 -12.97 -18.13
N PRO A 132 7.14 -12.13 -17.24
CA PRO A 132 6.67 -12.07 -15.86
C PRO A 132 5.24 -11.55 -15.73
N ALA A 133 4.76 -10.65 -16.61
CA ALA A 133 3.35 -10.24 -16.58
C ALA A 133 2.41 -11.40 -16.87
N LEU A 134 2.70 -12.21 -17.89
CA LEU A 134 1.87 -13.37 -18.23
C LEU A 134 1.89 -14.42 -17.11
N VAL A 135 3.05 -14.69 -16.51
CA VAL A 135 3.15 -15.59 -15.35
C VAL A 135 2.30 -15.06 -14.19
N GLY A 136 2.41 -13.77 -13.86
CA GLY A 136 1.63 -13.19 -12.77
C GLY A 136 0.13 -13.24 -13.01
N ILE A 137 -0.34 -12.93 -14.23
CA ILE A 137 -1.77 -13.03 -14.59
C ILE A 137 -2.27 -14.47 -14.50
N LEU A 138 -1.49 -15.45 -14.96
CA LEU A 138 -1.87 -16.87 -14.90
C LEU A 138 -1.96 -17.37 -13.46
N LEU A 139 -1.07 -16.93 -12.57
CA LEU A 139 -1.13 -17.27 -11.15
C LEU A 139 -2.38 -16.70 -10.50
N PHE A 140 -2.70 -15.42 -10.70
CA PHE A 140 -3.97 -14.83 -10.23
C PHE A 140 -5.20 -15.53 -10.81
N ALA A 141 -5.20 -15.78 -12.12
CA ALA A 141 -6.32 -16.46 -12.77
C ALA A 141 -6.49 -17.91 -12.33
N SER A 142 -5.44 -18.52 -11.74
CA SER A 142 -5.52 -19.86 -11.17
C SER A 142 -6.10 -19.88 -9.76
N ASN A 143 -6.20 -18.74 -9.05
CA ASN A 143 -6.61 -18.74 -7.66
C ASN A 143 -8.01 -19.36 -7.43
N PRO A 144 -9.06 -18.99 -8.21
CA PRO A 144 -10.38 -19.64 -8.06
C PRO A 144 -10.37 -21.16 -8.28
N ILE A 145 -9.43 -21.66 -9.10
CA ILE A 145 -9.29 -23.11 -9.33
C ILE A 145 -8.61 -23.77 -8.13
N GLN A 146 -7.65 -23.10 -7.50
CA GLN A 146 -6.98 -23.59 -6.29
C GLN A 146 -7.95 -23.67 -5.12
N GLU A 147 -8.76 -22.63 -4.93
CA GLU A 147 -9.83 -22.58 -3.93
C GLU A 147 -10.88 -23.67 -4.15
N GLU A 148 -11.33 -23.88 -5.39
CA GLU A 148 -12.28 -24.95 -5.73
C GLU A 148 -11.71 -26.36 -5.43
N ILE A 149 -10.41 -26.59 -5.70
CA ILE A 149 -9.74 -27.85 -5.36
C ILE A 149 -9.73 -28.04 -3.84
N GLU A 150 -9.48 -26.98 -3.08
CA GLU A 150 -9.51 -27.01 -1.63
C GLU A 150 -10.90 -27.34 -1.08
N ILE A 151 -11.94 -26.65 -1.55
CA ILE A 151 -13.32 -26.87 -1.12
C ILE A 151 -13.77 -28.30 -1.42
N ASN A 152 -13.46 -28.81 -2.62
CA ASN A 152 -13.78 -30.19 -2.97
C ASN A 152 -13.01 -31.20 -2.11
N ALA A 153 -11.76 -30.91 -1.76
CA ALA A 153 -10.97 -31.74 -0.85
C ALA A 153 -11.55 -31.74 0.59
N MET A 154 -12.12 -30.60 1.04
CA MET A 154 -12.87 -30.52 2.30
C MET A 154 -14.11 -31.42 2.29
N GLN A 155 -14.93 -31.30 1.25
CA GLN A 155 -16.22 -32.00 1.15
C GLN A 155 -16.08 -33.52 0.97
N ALA A 156 -14.93 -33.98 0.45
CA ALA A 156 -14.65 -35.40 0.24
C ALA A 156 -14.36 -36.18 1.54
N ILE A 157 -14.11 -35.49 2.66
CA ILE A 157 -13.79 -36.10 3.95
C ILE A 157 -15.09 -36.32 4.75
N SER A 158 -15.25 -37.50 5.36
CA SER A 158 -16.47 -37.87 6.08
C SER A 158 -16.70 -36.96 7.29
N ALA A 159 -17.97 -36.65 7.58
CA ALA A 159 -18.40 -35.71 8.64
C ALA A 159 -17.85 -35.99 10.06
N ASP A 160 -17.32 -37.20 10.31
CA ASP A 160 -16.74 -37.62 11.59
C ASP A 160 -15.22 -37.35 11.70
N GLU A 161 -14.55 -36.94 10.61
CA GLU A 161 -13.13 -36.60 10.60
C GLU A 161 -12.94 -35.08 10.70
N ILE A 162 -12.17 -34.64 11.70
CA ILE A 162 -11.78 -33.22 11.84
C ILE A 162 -10.84 -32.88 10.68
N TRP A 163 -11.38 -32.23 9.65
CA TRP A 163 -10.58 -31.74 8.55
C TRP A 163 -9.60 -30.67 9.04
N GLN A 164 -8.35 -30.78 8.62
CA GLN A 164 -7.34 -29.74 8.80
C GLN A 164 -6.88 -29.30 7.42
N ARG A 165 -6.97 -28.00 7.11
CA ARG A 165 -6.50 -27.41 5.85
C ARG A 165 -5.05 -27.82 5.62
N PRO A 166 -4.75 -28.63 4.58
CA PRO A 166 -3.38 -29.02 4.31
C PRO A 166 -2.55 -27.78 4.06
N THR A 167 -1.49 -27.57 4.86
CA THR A 167 -0.66 -26.35 4.78
C THR A 167 -0.11 -26.09 3.39
N TRP A 168 0.11 -27.13 2.58
CA TRP A 168 0.61 -26.99 1.22
C TRP A 168 -0.42 -26.42 0.23
N LEU A 169 -1.73 -26.64 0.45
CA LEU A 169 -2.79 -26.04 -0.36
C LEU A 169 -2.85 -24.54 -0.08
N LEU A 170 -2.91 -24.18 1.21
CA LEU A 170 -2.83 -22.79 1.66
C LEU A 170 -1.56 -22.08 1.14
N VAL A 171 -0.39 -22.72 1.24
CA VAL A 171 0.86 -22.16 0.71
C VAL A 171 0.85 -22.05 -0.82
N ALA A 172 0.16 -22.95 -1.52
CA ALA A 172 0.04 -22.86 -2.97
C ALA A 172 -0.85 -21.68 -3.37
N GLU A 173 -2.02 -21.55 -2.72
CA GLU A 173 -3.00 -20.49 -2.91
C GLU A 173 -2.37 -19.11 -2.65
N GLU A 174 -2.05 -18.83 -1.39
CA GLU A 174 -1.43 -17.59 -0.91
C GLU A 174 -0.10 -17.31 -1.61
N GLY A 175 0.71 -18.36 -1.79
CA GLY A 175 2.01 -18.25 -2.44
C GLY A 175 1.89 -17.89 -3.91
N SER A 176 0.86 -18.39 -4.60
CA SER A 176 0.63 -18.06 -6.01
C SER A 176 0.21 -16.60 -6.18
N GLU A 177 -0.59 -16.05 -5.27
CA GLU A 177 -1.01 -14.65 -5.28
C GLU A 177 0.16 -13.70 -5.01
N ILE A 178 0.92 -13.97 -3.93
CA ILE A 178 2.10 -13.17 -3.56
C ILE A 178 3.15 -13.23 -4.68
N PHE A 179 3.44 -14.42 -5.20
CA PHE A 179 4.42 -14.59 -6.27
C PHE A 179 3.93 -13.94 -7.57
N GLY A 180 2.65 -14.09 -7.91
CA GLY A 180 2.02 -13.45 -9.05
C GLY A 180 2.11 -11.92 -8.99
N SER A 181 1.87 -11.35 -7.81
CA SER A 181 2.04 -9.92 -7.54
C SER A 181 3.47 -9.44 -7.77
N TRP A 182 4.47 -10.18 -7.28
CA TRP A 182 5.88 -9.88 -7.53
C TRP A 182 6.25 -9.94 -9.01
N CYS A 183 5.74 -10.93 -9.74
CA CYS A 183 5.94 -11.03 -11.19
C CYS A 183 5.36 -9.81 -11.92
N LEU A 184 4.17 -9.34 -11.53
CA LEU A 184 3.53 -8.16 -12.10
C LEU A 184 4.29 -6.87 -11.76
N ILE A 185 4.72 -6.70 -10.51
CA ILE A 185 5.57 -5.57 -10.10
C ILE A 185 6.86 -5.56 -10.92
N LEU A 186 7.55 -6.69 -11.02
CA LEU A 186 8.78 -6.82 -11.79
C LEU A 186 8.55 -6.43 -13.26
N SER A 187 7.47 -6.93 -13.87
CA SER A 187 7.09 -6.56 -15.24
C SER A 187 6.93 -5.06 -15.41
N MET A 188 6.15 -4.41 -14.54
CA MET A 188 5.87 -2.97 -14.59
C MET A 188 7.15 -2.14 -14.39
N LEU A 189 8.02 -2.52 -13.45
CA LEU A 189 9.28 -1.84 -13.22
C LEU A 189 10.24 -1.99 -14.41
N VAL A 190 10.37 -3.19 -14.99
CA VAL A 190 11.17 -3.44 -16.20
C VAL A 190 10.62 -2.65 -17.39
N TYR A 191 9.29 -2.61 -17.54
CA TYR A 191 8.61 -1.84 -18.58
C TYR A 191 8.92 -0.34 -18.43
N ALA A 192 8.73 0.24 -17.25
CA ALA A 192 8.98 1.65 -16.97
C ALA A 192 10.45 2.02 -17.17
N ALA A 193 11.40 1.19 -16.71
CA ALA A 193 12.83 1.42 -16.88
C ALA A 193 13.25 1.46 -18.36
N LYS A 194 12.71 0.55 -19.19
CA LYS A 194 12.98 0.57 -20.64
C LYS A 194 12.27 1.73 -21.35
N GLY A 195 11.10 2.14 -20.89
CA GLY A 195 10.42 3.35 -21.38
C GLY A 195 11.27 4.61 -21.18
N SER A 196 11.86 4.76 -19.98
CA SER A 196 12.79 5.87 -19.67
C SER A 196 14.02 5.90 -20.57
N SER A 197 14.56 4.72 -20.94
CA SER A 197 15.71 4.62 -21.84
C SER A 197 15.41 5.03 -23.29
N ARG A 198 14.14 4.97 -23.72
CA ARG A 198 13.71 5.42 -25.05
C ARG A 198 13.67 6.95 -25.15
N LEU A 199 13.31 7.64 -24.05
CA LEU A 199 13.29 9.11 -23.95
C LEU A 199 14.70 9.70 -24.04
N THR A 200 15.67 9.10 -23.33
CA THR A 200 17.07 9.57 -23.26
C THR A 200 17.83 9.44 -24.58
N ARG A 201 17.37 8.60 -25.51
CA ARG A 201 18.04 8.41 -26.81
C ARG A 201 17.78 9.56 -27.80
N SER A 202 16.77 10.39 -27.53
CA SER A 202 16.50 11.63 -28.30
C SER A 202 17.40 12.79 -27.87
N ASP A 203 17.78 12.85 -26.59
CA ASP A 203 18.63 13.90 -26.03
C ASP A 203 19.95 13.29 -25.53
N ALA A 204 20.92 13.19 -26.44
CA ALA A 204 22.26 12.70 -26.16
C ALA A 204 22.96 13.59 -25.12
N LEU A 205 22.81 13.27 -23.82
CA LEU A 205 23.75 13.53 -22.70
C LEU A 205 23.14 13.40 -21.29
N SER A 206 21.89 12.97 -21.12
CA SER A 206 21.33 12.77 -19.77
C SER A 206 21.54 11.34 -19.25
N THR A 207 22.15 11.23 -18.07
CA THR A 207 22.33 9.99 -17.31
C THR A 207 21.01 9.21 -17.18
N PRO A 208 21.01 7.86 -17.26
CA PRO A 208 19.82 7.04 -17.08
C PRO A 208 19.36 7.09 -15.63
N GLY A 209 18.63 8.15 -15.29
CA GLY A 209 17.83 8.25 -14.08
C GLY A 209 16.37 8.16 -14.50
N ILE A 210 15.59 7.31 -13.84
CA ILE A 210 14.13 7.43 -13.88
C ILE A 210 13.79 8.76 -13.20
N SER A 211 13.77 9.85 -13.97
CA SER A 211 13.23 11.11 -13.50
C SER A 211 11.72 10.94 -13.47
N LEU A 212 11.18 10.62 -12.29
CA LEU A 212 9.77 10.79 -11.99
C LEU A 212 9.44 12.29 -12.03
N ASN A 213 9.30 12.80 -13.25
CA ASN A 213 8.61 14.05 -13.52
C ASN A 213 7.14 13.75 -13.32
N PHE A 214 6.73 13.66 -12.04
CA PHE A 214 5.33 13.75 -11.68
C PHE A 214 4.80 15.01 -12.38
N VAL A 215 3.93 14.79 -13.36
CA VAL A 215 3.31 15.84 -14.20
C VAL A 215 2.62 16.89 -13.33
N LEU A 216 2.25 16.50 -12.11
CA LEU A 216 1.81 17.39 -11.06
C LEU A 216 3.04 17.97 -10.34
N SER A 217 3.63 19.04 -10.86
CA SER A 217 4.60 19.84 -10.11
C SER A 217 3.85 20.84 -9.22
N GLY A 218 4.15 20.83 -7.92
CA GLY A 218 3.66 21.84 -6.98
C GLY A 218 2.22 21.65 -6.50
N ARG A 219 1.44 22.74 -6.50
CA ARG A 219 0.10 22.82 -5.87
C ARG A 219 -0.93 21.80 -6.39
N PRO A 220 -1.02 21.52 -7.70
CA PRO A 220 -1.97 20.53 -8.21
C PRO A 220 -1.73 19.12 -7.66
N ALA A 221 -0.48 18.75 -7.35
CA ALA A 221 -0.17 17.45 -6.76
C ALA A 221 -0.72 17.34 -5.34
N ILE A 222 -0.51 18.40 -4.55
CA ILE A 222 -1.01 18.47 -3.17
C ILE A 222 -2.54 18.46 -3.17
N VAL A 223 -3.18 19.17 -4.11
CA VAL A 223 -4.64 19.13 -4.28
C VAL A 223 -5.12 17.74 -4.66
N ALA A 224 -4.48 17.08 -5.63
CA ALA A 224 -4.85 15.72 -6.03
C ALA A 224 -4.69 14.71 -4.88
N ILE A 225 -3.60 14.80 -4.11
CA ILE A 225 -3.40 13.99 -2.91
C ILE A 225 -4.50 14.30 -1.88
N GLY A 226 -4.79 15.58 -1.63
CA GLY A 226 -5.86 16.00 -0.72
C GLY A 226 -7.23 15.47 -1.13
N LEU A 227 -7.58 15.54 -2.41
CA LEU A 227 -8.80 14.95 -2.95
C LEU A 227 -8.82 13.43 -2.80
N GLY A 228 -7.69 12.76 -3.08
CA GLY A 228 -7.54 11.32 -2.85
C GLY A 228 -7.77 10.95 -1.38
N LEU A 229 -7.21 11.71 -0.45
CA LEU A 229 -7.43 11.51 0.99
C LEU A 229 -8.89 11.76 1.39
N CYS A 230 -9.56 12.77 0.82
CA CYS A 230 -10.99 12.98 1.05
C CYS A 230 -11.84 11.81 0.53
N LEU A 231 -11.51 11.28 -0.65
CA LEU A 231 -12.19 10.09 -1.20
C LEU A 231 -11.96 8.87 -0.31
N LEU A 232 -10.72 8.64 0.15
CA LEU A 232 -10.41 7.58 1.11
C LEU A 232 -11.14 7.76 2.44
N GLY A 233 -11.26 8.99 2.93
CA GLY A 233 -12.03 9.30 4.15
C GLY A 233 -13.53 9.04 3.98
N GLY A 234 -14.08 9.37 2.80
CA GLY A 234 -15.46 9.01 2.44
C GLY A 234 -15.67 7.50 2.36
N LEU A 235 -14.71 6.77 1.78
CA LEU A 235 -14.76 5.31 1.71
C LEU A 235 -14.64 4.67 3.10
N LEU A 236 -13.71 5.12 3.94
CA LEU A 236 -13.61 4.70 5.35
C LEU A 236 -14.92 4.96 6.09
N THR A 237 -15.52 6.15 5.91
CA THR A 237 -16.82 6.46 6.51
C THR A 237 -17.90 5.48 6.04
N ALA A 238 -17.94 5.15 4.75
CA ALA A 238 -18.87 4.16 4.23
C ALA A 238 -18.63 2.78 4.85
N VAL A 239 -17.38 2.33 4.95
CA VAL A 239 -17.02 1.06 5.61
C VAL A 239 -17.55 1.05 7.04
N LEU A 240 -17.27 2.08 7.84
CA LEU A 240 -17.73 2.16 9.22
C LEU A 240 -19.27 2.17 9.37
N LEU A 241 -19.99 2.70 8.37
CA LEU A 241 -21.45 2.74 8.38
C LEU A 241 -22.11 1.42 7.94
N PHE A 242 -21.42 0.62 7.11
CA PHE A 242 -22.04 -0.52 6.42
C PHE A 242 -21.40 -1.89 6.69
N ALA A 243 -20.19 -1.96 7.26
CA ALA A 243 -19.46 -3.23 7.44
C ALA A 243 -20.04 -4.14 8.54
N GLY A 244 -20.99 -3.69 9.36
CA GLY A 244 -21.52 -4.47 10.48
C GLY A 244 -20.48 -4.68 11.60
N PRO A 245 -20.84 -5.38 12.69
CA PRO A 245 -19.87 -5.74 13.71
C PRO A 245 -18.89 -6.78 13.17
N PRO A 246 -17.56 -6.65 13.41
CA PRO A 246 -16.59 -7.61 12.93
C PRO A 246 -16.81 -8.98 13.58
N GLU A 247 -16.86 -10.04 12.77
CA GLU A 247 -16.83 -11.41 13.27
C GLU A 247 -15.42 -11.77 13.79
N GLU A 248 -15.32 -12.75 14.69
CA GLU A 248 -14.10 -13.04 15.46
C GLU A 248 -12.88 -13.46 14.61
N ASN A 249 -13.06 -13.68 13.30
CA ASN A 249 -11.99 -13.97 12.33
C ASN A 249 -12.14 -13.22 11.00
N ALA A 250 -12.97 -12.17 10.91
CA ALA A 250 -13.11 -11.40 9.68
C ALA A 250 -11.96 -10.39 9.51
N GLY A 251 -11.63 -10.05 8.26
CA GLY A 251 -10.77 -8.92 7.95
C GLY A 251 -11.32 -7.61 8.54
N ILE A 252 -10.44 -6.67 8.85
CA ILE A 252 -10.80 -5.39 9.47
C ILE A 252 -10.51 -4.27 8.46
N PRO A 253 -11.46 -3.98 7.55
CA PRO A 253 -11.22 -3.10 6.42
C PRO A 253 -10.87 -1.66 6.82
N GLU A 254 -11.33 -1.16 7.97
CA GLU A 254 -10.93 0.16 8.47
C GLU A 254 -9.43 0.27 8.75
N ASN A 255 -8.77 -0.84 9.11
CA ASN A 255 -7.33 -0.86 9.37
C ASN A 255 -6.51 -0.65 8.09
N TRP A 256 -7.05 -1.03 6.93
CA TRP A 256 -6.37 -0.88 5.65
C TRP A 256 -6.01 0.59 5.37
N PHE A 257 -6.94 1.52 5.60
CA PHE A 257 -6.72 2.94 5.29
C PHE A 257 -5.53 3.50 6.04
N THR A 258 -5.47 3.24 7.35
CA THR A 258 -4.41 3.73 8.22
C THR A 258 -3.09 3.03 7.93
N SER A 259 -3.13 1.71 7.70
CA SER A 259 -1.96 0.94 7.29
C SER A 259 -1.37 1.43 5.97
N ALA A 260 -2.21 1.62 4.95
CA ALA A 260 -1.81 2.08 3.62
C ALA A 260 -1.22 3.49 3.67
N LEU A 261 -1.81 4.42 4.45
CA LEU A 261 -1.23 5.76 4.61
C LEU A 261 0.11 5.73 5.33
N ALA A 262 0.28 4.89 6.35
CA ALA A 262 1.57 4.71 7.00
C ALA A 262 2.60 4.15 6.01
N PHE A 263 2.21 3.18 5.18
CA PHE A 263 3.06 2.60 4.15
C PHE A 263 3.48 3.64 3.09
N VAL A 264 2.54 4.45 2.60
CA VAL A 264 2.81 5.57 1.69
C VAL A 264 3.74 6.59 2.36
N ALA A 265 3.50 6.96 3.62
CA ALA A 265 4.37 7.87 4.36
C ALA A 265 5.79 7.33 4.50
N ALA A 266 5.96 6.01 4.68
CA ALA A 266 7.27 5.36 4.68
C ALA A 266 7.97 5.51 3.32
N GLY A 267 7.27 5.26 2.21
CA GLY A 267 7.79 5.46 0.85
C GLY A 267 8.22 6.91 0.58
N LEU A 268 7.38 7.89 0.96
CA LEU A 268 7.71 9.32 0.83
C LEU A 268 8.91 9.72 1.68
N SER A 269 9.02 9.18 2.90
CA SER A 269 10.15 9.42 3.80
C SER A 269 11.44 8.84 3.23
N LEU A 270 11.39 7.61 2.69
CA LEU A 270 12.54 7.00 2.01
C LEU A 270 12.99 7.85 0.81
N TYR A 271 12.04 8.31 -0.01
CA TYR A 271 12.35 9.22 -1.12
C TYR A 271 13.07 10.49 -0.64
N LEU A 272 12.53 11.17 0.38
CA LEU A 272 13.16 12.36 0.97
C LEU A 272 14.54 12.08 1.56
N ALA A 273 14.76 10.91 2.16
CA ALA A 273 16.07 10.51 2.67
C ALA A 273 17.13 10.41 1.55
N THR A 274 16.74 10.00 0.34
CA THR A 274 17.65 9.94 -0.82
C THR A 274 18.00 11.33 -1.38
N ARG A 275 17.09 12.31 -1.22
CA ARG A 275 17.25 13.67 -1.74
C ARG A 275 17.89 14.64 -0.75
N ASN A 276 17.60 14.51 0.54
CA ASN A 276 18.07 15.45 1.56
C ASN A 276 19.22 14.86 2.39
N LYS A 277 20.46 15.06 1.93
CA LYS A 277 21.67 14.50 2.60
C LYS A 277 21.81 14.97 4.06
N ARG A 278 21.49 16.23 4.34
CA ARG A 278 21.59 16.82 5.70
C ARG A 278 20.66 16.13 6.69
N TYR A 279 19.45 15.80 6.25
CA TYR A 279 18.40 15.20 7.09
C TYR A 279 18.13 13.72 6.78
N LYS A 280 19.05 13.03 6.09
CA LYS A 280 18.88 11.64 5.63
C LYS A 280 18.45 10.71 6.76
N TRP A 281 19.15 10.74 7.89
CA TRP A 281 18.96 9.76 8.95
C TRP A 281 17.60 9.85 9.64
N GLY A 282 17.08 11.05 9.91
CA GLY A 282 15.76 11.14 10.52
C GLY A 282 14.61 10.86 9.55
N TYR A 283 14.79 11.06 8.24
CA TYR A 283 13.84 10.54 7.24
C TYR A 283 13.89 9.00 7.15
N LEU A 284 15.06 8.37 7.28
CA LEU A 284 15.17 6.90 7.38
C LEU A 284 14.52 6.38 8.67
N SER A 285 14.73 7.04 9.80
CA SER A 285 14.07 6.68 11.06
C SER A 285 12.55 6.84 10.97
N LEU A 286 12.06 7.91 10.33
CA LEU A 286 10.63 8.10 10.07
C LEU A 286 10.08 7.00 9.16
N CYS A 287 10.83 6.60 8.12
CA CYS A 287 10.45 5.49 7.24
C CYS A 287 10.26 4.19 8.04
N ILE A 288 11.23 3.80 8.87
CA ILE A 288 11.15 2.60 9.71
C ILE A 288 9.97 2.71 10.69
N PHE A 289 9.78 3.88 11.30
CA PHE A 289 8.66 4.12 12.21
C PHE A 289 7.31 3.94 11.50
N CYS A 290 7.12 4.55 10.33
CA CYS A 290 5.90 4.42 9.54
C CYS A 290 5.67 3.00 9.01
N LEU A 291 6.73 2.24 8.67
CA LEU A 291 6.58 0.81 8.36
C LEU A 291 6.08 0.02 9.57
N GLY A 292 6.64 0.29 10.76
CA GLY A 292 6.15 -0.30 12.01
C GLY A 292 4.68 0.03 12.28
N LEU A 293 4.25 1.27 12.00
CA LEU A 293 2.84 1.66 12.09
C LEU A 293 1.97 0.93 11.07
N SER A 294 2.43 0.78 9.82
CA SER A 294 1.71 0.04 8.79
C SER A 294 1.46 -1.40 9.22
N VAL A 295 2.51 -2.10 9.69
CA VAL A 295 2.37 -3.46 10.24
C VAL A 295 1.39 -3.44 11.41
N MET A 296 1.57 -2.55 12.38
CA MET A 296 0.77 -2.50 13.59
C MET A 296 -0.73 -2.31 13.30
N TYR A 297 -1.08 -1.41 12.40
CA TYR A 297 -2.48 -1.21 11.98
C TYR A 297 -2.99 -2.36 11.13
N GLY A 298 -2.25 -2.77 10.09
CA GLY A 298 -2.71 -3.82 9.17
C GLY A 298 -2.86 -5.20 9.81
N THR A 299 -2.13 -5.47 10.89
CA THR A 299 -2.25 -6.73 11.67
C THR A 299 -3.16 -6.60 12.88
N ASN A 300 -3.84 -5.47 13.04
CA ASN A 300 -4.67 -5.15 14.20
C ASN A 300 -3.95 -5.29 15.57
N ILE A 301 -2.63 -5.31 15.57
CA ILE A 301 -1.81 -5.61 16.75
C ILE A 301 -1.93 -4.50 17.82
N TYR A 302 -2.35 -3.29 17.45
CA TYR A 302 -2.54 -2.20 18.42
C TYR A 302 -3.61 -2.52 19.49
N HIS A 303 -4.69 -3.24 19.16
CA HIS A 303 -5.65 -3.76 20.14
C HIS A 303 -5.02 -4.80 21.07
N THR A 304 -4.11 -5.59 20.50
CA THR A 304 -3.36 -6.62 21.23
C THR A 304 -2.33 -5.98 22.16
N PHE A 305 -1.52 -5.01 21.74
CA PHE A 305 -0.51 -4.36 22.61
C PHE A 305 -1.10 -3.77 23.89
N ILE A 306 -2.32 -3.23 23.82
CA ILE A 306 -3.01 -2.64 24.96
C ILE A 306 -3.52 -3.71 25.93
N SER A 307 -3.91 -4.88 25.42
CA SER A 307 -4.50 -5.98 26.22
C SER A 307 -3.52 -7.07 26.66
N LEU A 308 -2.47 -7.32 25.87
CA LEU A 308 -1.55 -8.46 25.97
C LEU A 308 -0.41 -8.25 26.97
N LEU A 309 -0.11 -7.01 27.31
CA LEU A 309 1.05 -6.67 28.13
C LEU A 309 0.55 -6.13 29.45
N SER A 310 1.09 -6.67 30.55
CA SER A 310 0.84 -6.11 31.89
C SER A 310 0.89 -4.58 31.82
N ILE A 311 0.01 -3.88 32.56
CA ILE A 311 -0.14 -2.42 32.54
C ILE A 311 1.22 -1.70 32.48
N ARG A 312 2.25 -2.24 33.16
CA ARG A 312 3.62 -1.71 33.19
C ARG A 312 4.40 -1.83 31.86
N PHE A 313 4.27 -2.93 31.14
CA PHE A 313 5.01 -3.12 29.89
C PHE A 313 4.30 -2.44 28.71
N GLY A 314 2.97 -2.45 28.67
CA GLY A 314 2.19 -1.66 27.71
C GLY A 314 2.51 -0.16 27.82
N THR A 315 2.48 0.39 29.04
CA THR A 315 2.84 1.80 29.29
C THR A 315 4.29 2.12 28.92
N ALA A 316 5.23 1.20 29.14
CA ALA A 316 6.62 1.38 28.71
C ALA A 316 6.75 1.49 27.18
N ILE A 317 6.09 0.60 26.42
CA ILE A 317 6.07 0.66 24.96
C ILE A 317 5.43 1.98 24.49
N MET A 318 4.27 2.35 25.03
CA MET A 318 3.59 3.61 24.67
C MET A 318 4.49 4.82 24.94
N THR A 319 5.21 4.83 26.07
CA THR A 319 6.16 5.89 26.41
C THR A 319 7.33 5.95 25.44
N ILE A 320 7.91 4.78 25.09
CA ILE A 320 9.01 4.71 24.11
C ILE A 320 8.51 5.21 22.75
N THR A 321 7.36 4.76 22.28
CA THR A 321 6.75 5.20 21.02
C THR A 321 6.51 6.71 21.02
N PHE A 322 6.02 7.28 22.13
CA PHE A 322 5.83 8.72 22.28
C PHE A 322 7.15 9.50 22.23
N VAL A 323 8.20 9.02 22.92
CA VAL A 323 9.52 9.66 22.89
C VAL A 323 10.12 9.63 21.47
N VAL A 324 10.02 8.48 20.79
CA VAL A 324 10.45 8.34 19.39
C VAL A 324 9.67 9.30 18.49
N LEU A 325 8.34 9.36 18.65
CA LEU A 325 7.47 10.29 17.93
C LEU A 325 7.96 11.73 18.11
N CYS A 326 8.12 12.21 19.35
CA CYS A 326 8.59 13.57 19.62
C CYS A 326 9.96 13.86 18.99
N ALA A 327 10.90 12.93 19.08
CA ALA A 327 12.22 13.08 18.47
C ALA A 327 12.14 13.20 16.93
N LEU A 328 11.33 12.35 16.29
CA LEU A 328 11.08 12.39 14.85
C LEU A 328 10.38 13.70 14.45
N THR A 329 9.38 14.14 15.21
CA THR A 329 8.67 15.41 14.96
C THR A 329 9.66 16.57 14.93
N VAL A 330 10.51 16.72 15.96
CA VAL A 330 11.50 17.82 16.01
C VAL A 330 12.44 17.77 14.82
N PHE A 331 12.87 16.58 14.42
CA PHE A 331 13.78 16.41 13.29
C PHE A 331 13.13 16.82 11.95
N VAL A 332 11.96 16.25 11.65
CA VAL A 332 11.25 16.49 10.38
C VAL A 332 10.74 17.94 10.32
N TRP A 333 10.35 18.50 11.46
CA TRP A 333 9.97 19.91 11.59
C TRP A 333 11.13 20.86 11.26
N LYS A 334 12.35 20.55 11.71
CA LYS A 334 13.57 21.32 11.35
C LYS A 334 13.92 21.20 9.87
N ALA A 335 13.63 20.06 9.25
CA ALA A 335 13.84 19.85 7.82
C ALA A 335 12.81 20.58 6.94
N ALA A 336 11.63 20.90 7.49
CA ALA A 336 10.58 21.63 6.77
C ALA A 336 10.86 23.15 6.75
N HIS A 337 10.77 23.75 5.55
CA HIS A 337 10.95 25.19 5.36
C HIS A 337 9.62 25.96 5.41
N HIS A 338 8.53 25.36 4.93
CA HIS A 338 7.23 26.02 4.85
C HIS A 338 6.41 25.90 6.16
N PRO A 339 5.74 26.98 6.63
CA PRO A 339 4.93 26.96 7.85
C PRO A 339 3.79 25.93 7.82
N PHE A 340 3.06 25.81 6.70
CA PHE A 340 2.01 24.77 6.58
C PHE A 340 2.55 23.34 6.74
N THR A 341 3.72 23.01 6.19
CA THR A 341 4.35 21.69 6.38
C THR A 341 4.69 21.45 7.84
N ARG A 342 5.24 22.47 8.53
CA ARG A 342 5.51 22.40 9.98
C ARG A 342 4.25 22.22 10.81
N ALA A 343 3.18 22.94 10.47
CA ALA A 343 1.89 22.81 11.12
C ALA A 343 1.31 21.39 10.94
N GLY A 344 1.37 20.84 9.72
CA GLY A 344 0.92 19.47 9.44
C GLY A 344 1.73 18.41 10.19
N ILE A 345 3.06 18.53 10.25
CA ILE A 345 3.93 17.64 11.06
C ILE A 345 3.58 17.73 12.55
N THR A 346 3.32 18.93 13.05
CA THR A 346 2.95 19.14 14.46
C THR A 346 1.56 18.54 14.74
N GLY A 347 0.60 18.75 13.83
CA GLY A 347 -0.75 18.19 13.92
C GLY A 347 -0.74 16.67 13.90
N TRP A 348 0.04 16.05 12.98
CA TRP A 348 0.28 14.61 12.97
C TRP A 348 0.79 14.12 14.33
N ALA A 349 1.86 14.72 14.85
CA ALA A 349 2.45 14.28 16.11
C ALA A 349 1.49 14.40 17.30
N LEU A 350 0.73 15.50 17.38
CA LEU A 350 -0.25 15.69 18.45
C LEU A 350 -1.40 14.69 18.35
N LEU A 351 -1.99 14.53 17.16
CA LEU A 351 -3.09 13.57 16.97
C LEU A 351 -2.62 12.13 17.19
N PHE A 352 -1.42 11.77 16.72
CA PHE A 352 -0.87 10.43 16.94
C PHE A 352 -0.51 10.18 18.40
N ALA A 353 -0.04 11.19 19.13
CA ALA A 353 0.15 11.05 20.58
C ALA A 353 -1.19 10.76 21.26
N LEU A 354 -2.27 11.43 20.86
CA LEU A 354 -3.60 11.16 21.39
C LEU A 354 -4.06 9.73 21.07
N THR A 355 -3.79 9.21 19.87
CA THR A 355 -4.15 7.81 19.54
C THR A 355 -3.44 6.79 20.39
N ILE A 356 -2.16 7.04 20.70
CA ILE A 356 -1.41 6.17 21.60
C ILE A 356 -2.06 6.19 22.98
N TRP A 357 -2.34 7.36 23.56
CA TRP A 357 -2.78 7.47 24.96
C TRP A 357 -4.24 7.12 25.21
N PHE A 358 -5.11 7.37 24.25
CA PHE A 358 -6.54 7.09 24.35
C PHE A 358 -6.84 5.79 23.61
N SER A 359 -6.68 4.66 24.31
CA SER A 359 -7.19 3.36 23.86
C SER A 359 -8.69 3.46 23.62
N ASN A 360 -9.08 3.72 22.38
CA ASN A 360 -10.44 4.01 21.99
C ASN A 360 -10.80 3.10 20.81
N PRO A 361 -12.06 2.61 20.69
CA PRO A 361 -12.53 1.97 19.46
C PRO A 361 -12.17 2.76 18.18
N TYR A 362 -12.04 4.08 18.26
CA TYR A 362 -11.71 4.93 17.11
C TYR A 362 -10.20 5.05 16.77
N THR A 363 -9.35 4.10 17.21
CA THR A 363 -7.89 4.21 17.07
C THR A 363 -7.44 4.22 15.60
N ALA A 364 -8.13 3.46 14.73
CA ALA A 364 -7.86 3.43 13.30
C ALA A 364 -8.15 4.78 12.65
N GLU A 365 -9.28 5.40 12.97
CA GLU A 365 -9.78 6.65 12.39
C GLU A 365 -8.91 7.83 12.80
N TRP A 366 -8.54 7.93 14.08
CA TRP A 366 -7.59 8.95 14.51
C TRP A 366 -6.21 8.74 13.88
N GLY A 367 -5.81 7.48 13.69
CA GLY A 367 -4.61 7.12 12.95
C GLY A 367 -4.67 7.61 11.50
N PHE A 368 -5.80 7.40 10.82
CA PHE A 368 -6.05 7.84 9.45
C PHE A 368 -5.92 9.36 9.32
N ILE A 369 -6.58 10.13 10.19
CA ILE A 369 -6.50 11.60 10.18
C ILE A 369 -5.06 12.06 10.41
N SER A 370 -4.40 11.48 11.41
CA SER A 370 -3.03 11.82 11.75
C SER A 370 -2.05 11.55 10.60
N LEU A 371 -2.09 10.35 10.01
CA LEU A 371 -1.22 9.97 8.90
C LEU A 371 -1.55 10.73 7.61
N SER A 372 -2.79 11.12 7.39
CA SER A 372 -3.17 12.03 6.29
C SER A 372 -2.43 13.36 6.37
N LEU A 373 -2.33 13.96 7.57
CA LEU A 373 -1.54 15.17 7.79
C LEU A 373 -0.05 14.95 7.51
N LEU A 374 0.49 13.80 7.91
CA LEU A 374 1.88 13.45 7.64
C LEU A 374 2.14 13.30 6.13
N VAL A 375 1.31 12.54 5.41
CA VAL A 375 1.43 12.34 3.96
C VAL A 375 1.36 13.66 3.21
N LEU A 376 0.41 14.53 3.54
CA LEU A 376 0.32 15.88 2.95
C LEU A 376 1.56 16.73 3.24
N SER A 377 2.10 16.63 4.46
CA SER A 377 3.30 17.36 4.87
C SER A 377 4.54 16.88 4.11
N LEU A 378 4.73 15.56 3.99
CA LEU A 378 5.84 14.96 3.26
C LEU A 378 5.75 15.27 1.76
N ALA A 379 4.56 15.19 1.17
CA ALA A 379 4.33 15.59 -0.22
C ALA A 379 4.64 17.08 -0.44
N GLY A 380 4.23 17.94 0.50
CA GLY A 380 4.60 19.35 0.53
C GLY A 380 6.11 19.57 0.58
N ALA A 381 6.84 18.80 1.41
CA ALA A 381 8.30 18.87 1.49
C ALA A 381 8.98 18.46 0.18
N ILE A 382 8.47 17.42 -0.51
CA ILE A 382 8.98 16.99 -1.82
C ILE A 382 8.85 18.11 -2.86
N THR A 383 7.72 18.82 -2.89
CA THR A 383 7.55 19.93 -3.84
C THR A 383 8.52 21.09 -3.58
N GLN A 384 8.89 21.33 -2.31
CA GLN A 384 9.86 22.36 -1.94
C GLN A 384 11.30 21.99 -2.32
N THR A 385 11.68 20.71 -2.19
CA THR A 385 13.03 20.27 -2.60
C THR A 385 13.30 20.51 -4.09
N LYS A 386 12.28 20.35 -4.94
CA LYS A 386 12.41 20.62 -6.39
C LYS A 386 12.67 22.09 -6.70
N SER A 387 12.02 23.02 -5.99
CA SER A 387 12.21 24.46 -6.21
C SER A 387 13.55 24.99 -5.72
N GLY A 388 14.18 24.32 -4.75
CA GLY A 388 15.46 24.76 -4.18
C GLY A 388 16.68 24.38 -5.04
N GLU A 389 16.64 23.23 -5.71
CA GLU A 389 17.73 22.76 -6.58
C GLU A 389 17.96 23.65 -7.82
N GLU A 390 16.95 24.44 -8.26
CA GLU A 390 17.10 25.35 -9.40
C GLU A 390 17.89 26.64 -9.07
N ILE A 391 18.11 26.96 -7.79
CA ILE A 391 18.70 28.26 -7.39
C ILE A 391 20.21 28.15 -7.11
N GLU A 392 20.74 26.95 -6.84
CA GLU A 392 22.19 26.73 -6.65
C GLU A 392 22.91 26.30 -7.93
N THR A 393 22.51 26.82 -9.10
CA THR A 393 23.49 26.85 -10.19
C THR A 393 24.61 27.82 -9.76
N PRO A 394 25.86 27.37 -9.62
CA PRO A 394 26.94 28.29 -9.33
C PRO A 394 26.93 29.30 -10.47
N ILE A 395 26.59 30.56 -10.15
CA ILE A 395 26.81 31.67 -11.06
C ILE A 395 28.26 31.53 -11.47
N ALA A 396 28.48 31.07 -12.71
CA ALA A 396 29.82 30.86 -13.22
C ALA A 396 30.59 32.15 -12.91
N PRO A 397 31.74 32.09 -12.22
CA PRO A 397 32.48 33.28 -11.88
C PRO A 397 32.62 34.08 -13.17
N LYS A 398 32.06 35.30 -13.21
CA LYS A 398 32.22 36.20 -14.35
C LYS A 398 33.73 36.32 -14.55
N ILE A 399 34.23 35.64 -15.59
CA ILE A 399 35.61 35.80 -16.03
C ILE A 399 35.67 37.25 -16.52
N TYR A 400 36.16 38.14 -15.67
CA TYR A 400 36.54 39.47 -16.09
C TYR A 400 37.72 39.29 -17.03
N ALA A 401 37.47 39.38 -18.33
CA ALA A 401 38.52 39.51 -19.32
C ALA A 401 39.26 40.81 -18.99
N ALA A 402 40.50 40.68 -18.51
CA ALA A 402 41.43 41.80 -18.45
C ALA A 402 41.77 42.19 -19.90
N ALA A 403 41.51 43.46 -20.23
CA ALA A 403 41.88 44.09 -21.49
C ALA A 403 43.34 44.52 -21.48
#